data_AF-A0A1I5Q1B5-F1
#
_entry.id   AF-A0A1I5Q1B5-F1
#
_cell.length_a   1.000
_cell.length_b   1.000
_cell.length_c   1.000
_cell.angle_alpha   90.00
_cell.angle_beta   90.00
_cell.angle_gamma   90.00
#
_symmetry.space_group_name_H-M   'P 1'
#
loop_
_entity.id
_entity.type
_entity.pdbx_description
1 polymer ?
#
loop_
_entity_poly.entity_id
_entity_poly.type
_entity_poly.pdbx_seq_one_letter_code
_entity_poly.pdbx_strand_id
1 'polypeptide(L)' 'MADVEARVRDLVDRDRDCTERARAQMDLRRKINLLISEWKAAGGGEVLPDIRDRVRLRSLRSEGRLARR' A
#
# COMPACT_ATOMS: atom_id res chain seq x y z
N MET A 1 32.36 16.98 36.12
CA MET A 1 32.47 17.13 34.65
C MET A 1 32.17 15.82 33.92
N ALA A 2 32.83 14.70 34.26
CA ALA A 2 32.61 13.41 33.60
C ALA A 2 31.15 12.90 33.63
N ASP A 3 30.43 13.15 34.72
CA ASP A 3 29.05 12.66 34.90
C ASP A 3 28.04 13.43 34.02
N VAL A 4 28.29 14.71 33.80
CA VAL A 4 27.50 15.54 32.87
C VAL A 4 27.73 15.09 31.43
N GLU A 5 28.98 14.78 31.08
CA GLU A 5 29.34 14.30 29.75
C GLU A 5 28.76 12.92 29.46
N ALA A 6 28.76 12.02 30.44
CA ALA A 6 28.11 10.72 30.34
C ALA A 6 26.60 10.85 30.11
N ARG A 7 25.92 11.75 30.83
CA ARG A 7 24.48 12.02 30.61
C ARG A 7 24.19 12.63 29.24
N VAL A 8 25.05 13.52 28.75
CA VAL A 8 24.89 14.10 27.40
C VAL A 8 25.08 13.04 26.32
N ARG A 9 26.08 12.16 26.45
CA ARG A 9 26.27 11.04 25.52
C ARG A 9 25.11 10.06 25.55
N ASP A 10 24.62 9.69 26.74
CA ASP A 10 23.48 8.79 26.90
C ASP A 10 22.18 9.39 26.30
N LEU A 11 21.98 10.71 26.41
CA LEU A 11 20.87 11.40 25.77
C LEU A 11 21.01 11.44 24.24
N VAL A 12 22.21 11.73 23.75
CA VAL A 12 22.52 11.80 22.31
C VAL A 12 22.44 10.42 21.63
N ASP A 13 22.90 9.36 22.30
CA ASP A 13 22.82 7.99 21.77
C ASP A 13 21.37 7.50 21.73
N ARG A 14 20.54 7.83 22.73
CA ARG A 14 19.12 7.47 22.75
C ARG A 14 18.29 8.19 21.68
N ASP A 15 18.64 9.43 21.32
CA ASP A 15 17.93 10.18 20.27
C ASP A 15 18.47 9.93 18.85
N ARG A 16 19.65 9.31 18.70
CA ARG A 16 20.23 8.93 17.40
C ARG A 16 19.90 7.53 16.94
N ASP A 17 19.43 6.65 17.83
CA ASP A 17 18.96 5.34 17.41
C ASP A 17 17.55 5.45 16.80
N CYS A 18 17.51 5.83 15.53
CA CYS A 18 16.29 5.85 14.74
C CYS A 18 15.93 4.47 14.17
N THR A 19 16.65 3.39 14.55
CA THR A 19 16.51 2.06 13.94
C THR A 19 15.09 1.53 14.07
N GLU A 20 14.49 1.64 15.26
CA GLU A 20 13.12 1.17 15.49
C GLU A 20 12.09 1.98 14.70
N ARG A 21 12.23 3.31 14.66
CA ARG A 21 11.32 4.17 13.87
C ARG A 21 11.50 3.93 12.37
N ALA A 22 12.73 3.77 11.90
CA ALA A 22 13.04 3.46 10.51
C ALA A 22 12.48 2.08 10.12
N ARG A 23 12.63 1.08 11.00
CA ARG A 23 12.06 -0.25 10.81
C ARG A 23 10.55 -0.22 10.72
N ALA A 24 9.88 0.47 11.66
CA ALA A 24 8.43 0.67 11.62
C ALA A 24 7.97 1.37 10.33
N GLN A 25 8.73 2.37 9.85
CA GLN A 25 8.44 3.06 8.59
C GLN A 25 8.62 2.13 7.37
N MET A 26 9.65 1.29 7.34
CA MET A 26 9.87 0.31 6.27
C MET A 26 8.75 -0.75 6.22
N ASP A 27 8.29 -1.22 7.38
CA ASP A 27 7.18 -2.17 7.46
C ASP A 27 5.86 -1.54 6.99
N LEU A 28 5.59 -0.29 7.36
CA LEU A 28 4.45 0.47 6.83
C LEU A 28 4.54 0.64 5.31
N ARG A 29 5.72 0.99 4.78
CA ARG A 29 5.96 1.11 3.33
C ARG A 29 5.65 -0.20 2.62
N ARG A 30 6.06 -1.34 3.19
CA ARG A 30 5.77 -2.68 2.65
C ARG A 30 4.27 -2.96 2.61
N LYS A 31 3.54 -2.67 3.69
CA LYS A 31 2.07 -2.84 3.77
C LYS A 31 1.35 -1.99 2.74
N ILE A 32 1.74 -0.71 2.60
CA ILE A 32 1.16 0.20 1.61
C ILE A 32 1.40 -0.32 0.19
N ASN A 33 2.61 -0.75 -0.13
CA ASN A 33 2.91 -1.29 -1.46
C ASN A 33 2.06 -2.52 -1.78
N LEU A 34 1.87 -3.43 -0.83
CA LEU A 34 1.00 -4.60 -1.01
C LEU A 34 -0.44 -4.17 -1.31
N LEU A 35 -1.00 -3.26 -0.51
CA LEU A 35 -2.36 -2.75 -0.72
C LEU A 35 -2.52 -2.05 -2.07
N ILE A 36 -1.53 -1.27 -2.51
CA ILE A 36 -1.53 -0.63 -3.83
C ILE A 36 -1.52 -1.69 -4.93
N SER A 37 -0.71 -2.74 -4.79
CA SER A 37 -0.65 -3.83 -5.75
C SER A 37 -1.96 -4.60 -5.84
N GLU A 38 -2.59 -4.91 -4.71
CA GLU A 38 -3.90 -5.57 -4.66
C GLU A 38 -5.00 -4.68 -5.26
N TRP A 39 -5.00 -3.39 -4.92
CA TRP A 39 -5.92 -2.41 -5.49
C TRP A 39 -5.78 -2.32 -7.02
N LYS A 40 -4.54 -2.26 -7.53
CA LYS A 40 -4.26 -2.28 -8.98
C LYS A 40 -4.72 -3.58 -9.64
N ALA A 41 -4.44 -4.73 -9.03
CA ALA A 41 -4.88 -6.02 -9.55
C ALA A 41 -6.41 -6.16 -9.61
N ALA A 42 -7.13 -5.47 -8.72
CA ALA A 42 -8.58 -5.37 -8.73
C ALA A 42 -9.14 -4.38 -9.80
N GLY A 43 -8.27 -3.79 -10.64
CA GLY A 43 -8.63 -2.77 -11.63
C GLY A 43 -8.65 -1.35 -11.08
N GLY A 44 -8.08 -1.13 -9.89
CA GLY A 44 -7.88 0.19 -9.31
C GLY A 44 -6.86 1.01 -10.10
N GLY A 45 -7.27 2.19 -10.54
CA GLY A 45 -6.43 3.10 -11.32
C GLY A 45 -6.65 3.00 -12.83
N GLU A 46 -7.34 1.95 -13.29
CA GLU A 46 -7.88 1.91 -14.65
C GLU A 46 -9.07 2.87 -14.76
N VAL A 47 -9.22 3.49 -15.93
CA VAL A 47 -10.39 4.35 -16.21
C VAL A 47 -11.64 3.48 -16.14
N LEU A 48 -12.62 3.90 -15.34
CA LEU A 48 -13.90 3.20 -15.26
C LEU A 48 -14.54 3.16 -16.66
N PRO A 49 -15.03 1.99 -17.11
CA PRO A 49 -15.66 1.90 -18.42
C PRO A 49 -16.84 2.87 -18.52
N ASP A 50 -16.95 3.56 -19.66
CA ASP A 50 -18.08 4.43 -19.95
C ASP A 50 -19.39 3.60 -19.81
N ILE A 51 -20.48 4.27 -19.47
CA ILE A 51 -21.81 3.68 -19.33
C ILE A 51 -22.16 2.86 -20.58
N ARG A 52 -21.75 3.31 -21.77
CA ARG A 52 -21.96 2.59 -23.04
C ARG A 52 -21.19 1.26 -23.09
N ASP A 53 -19.94 1.25 -22.59
CA ASP A 53 -19.12 0.04 -22.52
C ASP A 53 -19.64 -0.95 -21.48
N ARG A 54 -20.17 -0.44 -20.36
CA ARG A 54 -20.84 -1.26 -19.33
C ARG A 54 -22.05 -2.01 -19.87
N VAL A 55 -22.87 -1.38 -20.72
CA VAL A 55 -24.04 -2.01 -21.34
C VAL A 55 -23.61 -3.13 -22.31
N ARG A 56 -22.58 -2.89 -23.13
CA ARG A 56 -22.01 -3.91 -24.04
C ARG A 56 -21.42 -5.10 -23.28
N LEU A 57 -20.65 -4.85 -22.22
CA LEU A 57 -20.11 -5.89 -21.33
C LEU A 57 -21.21 -6.73 -20.68
N ARG A 58 -22.34 -6.11 -20.28
CA ARG A 58 -23.51 -6.84 -19.78
C ARG A 58 -24.15 -7.73 -20.85
N SER A 59 -24.28 -7.24 -22.08
CA SER A 59 -24.81 -8.02 -23.20
C SER A 59 -23.95 -9.24 -23.51
N LEU A 60 -22.63 -9.05 -23.65
CA LEU A 60 -21.67 -10.13 -23.91
C LEU A 60 -21.64 -11.18 -22.78
N ARG A 61 -21.75 -10.74 -21.52
CA ARG A 61 -21.84 -11.66 -20.37
C ARG A 61 -23.20 -12.39 -20.30
N SER A 62 -24.25 -11.86 -20.91
CA SER A 62 -25.55 -12.53 -21.04
C SER A 62 -25.51 -13.58 -22.16
N GLU A 63 -24.97 -13.23 -23.32
CA GLU A 63 -24.80 -14.12 -24.47
C GLU A 63 -23.88 -15.31 -24.13
N GLY A 64 -22.74 -15.07 -23.48
CA GLY A 64 -21.85 -16.15 -23.02
C GLY A 64 -22.45 -17.07 -21.95
N ARG A 65 -23.51 -16.63 -21.26
CA ARG A 65 -24.27 -17.45 -20.30
C ARG A 65 -25.32 -18.30 -21.00
N LEU A 66 -25.93 -17.78 -22.07
CA LEU A 66 -26.88 -18.50 -22.91
C LEU A 66 -26.18 -19.55 -23.77
N ALA A 67 -24.98 -19.28 -24.27
CA ALA A 67 -24.19 -20.22 -25.06
C ALA A 67 -23.58 -21.41 -24.27
N ARG A 68 -23.72 -21.42 -22.94
CA ARG A 68 -23.25 -22.51 -22.06
C ARG A 68 -24.39 -23.41 -21.53
N ARG A 69 -25.63 -23.20 -21.98
CA ARG A 69 -26.77 -24.07 -21.71
C ARG A 69 -27.06 -24.95 -22.92
#